data_AF-A0A2H3B1C3-F1
#
_entry.id   AF-A0A2H3B1C3-F1
#
_cell.length_a   1.000
_cell.length_b   1.000
_cell.length_c   1.000
_cell.angle_alpha   90.00
_cell.angle_beta   90.00
_cell.angle_gamma   90.00
#
_symmetry.space_group_name_H-M   'P 1'
#
loop_
_entity.id
_entity.type
_entity.pdbx_description
1 polymer ?
#
loop_
_entity_poly.entity_id
_entity_poly.type
_entity_poly.pdbx_seq_one_letter_code
_entity_poly.pdbx_strand_id
1 'polypeptide(L)'
;MSESIHIPQELVDIVVSNLHDDLPSLKACALVSHSFLPFSQRGIFACIEVFTVPPPSRNGHTFQNLLNLLLGSPHISPLITSLEIYVHERVPDSVLHQELAQIIPILPYTTKPEEGQSEIVPMFVD
;
A
#
# COMPACT_ATOMS: atom_id res chain seq x y z
N MET A 1 -32.43 1.45 -28.50
CA MET A 1 -31.35 0.51 -28.14
C MET A 1 -30.08 1.34 -28.00
N SER A 2 -29.66 1.64 -26.77
CA SER A 2 -28.39 2.31 -26.53
C SER A 2 -27.29 1.26 -26.70
N GLU A 3 -26.51 1.36 -27.77
CA GLU A 3 -25.27 0.59 -27.89
C GLU A 3 -24.36 0.97 -26.73
N SER A 4 -24.11 0.02 -25.83
CA SER A 4 -23.09 0.17 -24.81
C SER A 4 -21.73 0.23 -25.53
N ILE A 5 -21.11 1.40 -25.52
CA ILE A 5 -19.74 1.58 -26.02
C ILE A 5 -18.85 0.67 -25.21
N HIS A 6 -18.32 -0.38 -25.85
CA HIS A 6 -17.42 -1.33 -25.22
C HIS A 6 -16.00 -0.79 -25.33
N ILE A 7 -15.47 -0.29 -24.22
CA ILE A 7 -14.08 0.15 -24.13
C ILE A 7 -13.21 -1.10 -23.95
N PRO A 8 -12.21 -1.34 -24.82
CA PRO A 8 -11.24 -2.41 -24.61
C PRO A 8 -10.55 -2.29 -23.24
N GLN A 9 -10.36 -3.41 -22.56
CA GLN A 9 -9.78 -3.45 -21.23
C GLN A 9 -8.38 -2.80 -21.20
N GLU A 10 -7.57 -3.00 -22.24
CA GLU A 10 -6.24 -2.38 -22.37
C GLU A 10 -6.26 -0.86 -22.25
N LEU A 11 -7.31 -0.19 -22.77
CA LEU A 11 -7.44 1.26 -22.65
C LEU A 11 -7.81 1.69 -21.23
N VAL A 12 -8.67 0.91 -20.55
CA VAL A 12 -8.98 1.13 -19.13
C VAL A 12 -7.71 1.01 -18.30
N ASP A 13 -6.91 -0.03 -18.57
CA ASP A 13 -5.68 -0.32 -17.86
C ASP A 13 -4.64 0.80 -18.03
N ILE A 14 -4.51 1.34 -19.26
CA ILE A 14 -3.66 2.52 -19.53
C ILE A 14 -4.16 3.76 -18.79
N VAL A 15 -5.47 4.02 -18.77
CA VAL A 15 -5.99 5.19 -18.05
C VAL A 15 -5.70 5.08 -16.56
N VAL A 16 -5.95 3.92 -15.96
CA VAL A 16 -5.73 3.71 -14.52
C VAL A 16 -4.23 3.73 -14.18
N SER A 17 -3.36 3.21 -15.04
CA SER A 17 -1.90 3.25 -14.79
C SER A 17 -1.30 4.66 -14.78
N ASN A 18 -1.97 5.63 -15.41
CA ASN A 18 -1.57 7.04 -15.34
C ASN A 18 -1.91 7.70 -14.00
N LEU A 19 -2.71 7.07 -13.14
CA LEU A 19 -3.09 7.57 -11.81
C LEU A 19 -2.09 7.15 -10.72
N HIS A 20 -0.82 6.97 -11.08
CA HIS A 20 0.24 6.65 -10.12
C HIS A 20 0.24 7.71 -9.01
N ASP A 21 0.33 7.24 -7.75
CA ASP A 21 0.34 8.05 -6.53
C ASP A 21 -0.95 8.86 -6.23
N ASP A 22 -1.97 8.86 -7.10
CA ASP A 22 -3.27 9.47 -6.84
C ASP A 22 -4.26 8.46 -6.23
N LEU A 23 -4.03 8.16 -4.95
CA LEU A 23 -4.86 7.21 -4.19
C LEU A 23 -6.36 7.59 -4.17
N PRO A 24 -6.77 8.87 -4.03
CA PRO A 24 -8.17 9.27 -4.17
C PRO A 24 -8.78 8.88 -5.52
N SER A 25 -8.10 9.17 -6.64
CA SER A 25 -8.61 8.84 -7.97
C SER A 25 -8.62 7.33 -8.21
N LEU A 26 -7.61 6.59 -7.76
CA LEU A 26 -7.59 5.13 -7.84
C LEU A 26 -8.78 4.51 -7.09
N LYS A 27 -9.09 5.01 -5.88
CA LYS A 27 -10.28 4.57 -5.12
C LYS A 27 -11.58 4.89 -5.85
N ALA A 28 -11.68 6.06 -6.48
CA ALA A 28 -12.84 6.41 -7.30
C ALA A 28 -12.98 5.46 -8.50
N CYS A 29 -11.88 5.20 -9.23
CA CYS A 29 -11.85 4.26 -10.36
C CYS A 29 -12.27 2.84 -9.97
N ALA A 30 -11.80 2.34 -8.81
CA ALA A 30 -12.19 1.02 -8.30
C ALA A 30 -13.71 0.86 -8.12
N LEU A 31 -14.45 1.96 -7.95
CA LEU A 31 -15.90 1.97 -7.73
C LEU A 31 -16.72 2.21 -9.01
N VAL A 32 -16.09 2.54 -10.14
CA VAL A 32 -16.78 2.86 -11.40
C VAL A 32 -17.43 1.62 -12.02
N SER A 33 -16.65 0.55 -12.21
CA SER A 33 -17.13 -0.73 -12.75
C SER A 33 -16.14 -1.86 -12.48
N HIS A 34 -16.59 -3.10 -12.69
CA HIS A 34 -15.74 -4.29 -12.55
C HIS A 34 -14.49 -4.26 -13.46
N SER A 35 -14.53 -3.57 -14.60
CA SER A 35 -13.38 -3.42 -15.50
C SER A 35 -12.28 -2.55 -14.91
N PHE A 36 -12.60 -1.54 -14.10
CA PHE A 36 -11.59 -0.67 -13.49
C PHE A 36 -10.96 -1.30 -12.23
N LEU A 37 -11.66 -2.25 -11.60
CA LEU A 37 -11.29 -2.80 -10.31
C LEU A 37 -9.88 -3.42 -10.25
N PRO A 38 -9.46 -4.31 -11.18
CA PRO A 38 -8.20 -5.04 -11.04
C PRO A 38 -6.97 -4.12 -11.05
N PHE A 39 -6.92 -3.17 -11.99
CA PHE A 39 -5.81 -2.22 -12.10
C PHE A 39 -5.87 -1.16 -11.00
N SER A 40 -7.06 -0.73 -10.60
CA SER A 40 -7.20 0.23 -9.51
C SER A 40 -6.73 -0.37 -8.19
N GLN A 41 -7.10 -1.62 -7.89
CA GLN A 41 -6.63 -2.33 -6.70
C GLN A 41 -5.12 -2.54 -6.72
N ARG A 42 -4.52 -2.85 -7.88
CA ARG A 42 -3.05 -2.91 -8.01
C ARG A 42 -2.40 -1.60 -7.61
N GLY A 43 -2.90 -0.45 -8.11
CA GLY A 43 -2.38 0.86 -7.71
C GLY A 43 -2.60 1.17 -6.23
N ILE A 44 -3.78 0.87 -5.69
CA ILE A 44 -4.15 1.13 -4.29
C ILE A 44 -3.26 0.37 -3.30
N PHE A 45 -2.96 -0.90 -3.61
CA PHE A 45 -2.22 -1.78 -2.70
C PHE A 45 -0.73 -1.89 -3.06
N ALA A 46 -0.26 -1.26 -4.13
CA ALA A 46 1.13 -1.34 -4.58
C ALA A 46 2.13 -0.90 -3.51
N CYS A 47 1.86 0.21 -2.81
CA CYS A 47 2.67 0.70 -1.72
C CYS A 47 1.84 0.79 -0.44
N ILE A 48 2.29 0.13 0.61
CA ILE A 48 1.67 0.18 1.94
C ILE A 48 2.63 0.86 2.91
N GLU A 49 2.16 1.92 3.54
CA GLU A 49 2.85 2.57 4.66
C GLU A 49 2.29 2.04 5.99
N VAL A 50 3.16 1.51 6.84
CA VAL A 50 2.82 1.10 8.20
C VAL A 50 3.65 1.88 9.23
N PHE A 51 2.98 2.29 10.29
CA PHE A 51 3.56 3.04 11.40
C PHE A 51 3.50 2.17 12.66
N THR A 52 4.61 2.09 13.39
CA THR A 52 4.60 1.41 14.70
C THR A 52 3.75 2.18 15.71
N VAL A 53 3.76 3.51 15.60
CA VAL A 53 2.83 4.42 16.29
C VAL A 53 2.39 5.48 15.28
N PRO A 54 1.12 5.51 14.86
CA PRO A 54 0.63 6.52 13.93
C PRO A 54 0.76 7.92 14.55
N PRO A 55 1.31 8.91 13.84
CA PRO A 55 1.35 10.27 14.33
C PRO A 55 -0.09 10.85 14.36
N PRO A 56 -0.42 11.73 15.33
CA PRO A 56 -1.77 12.29 15.45
C PRO A 56 -2.21 13.13 14.25
N SER A 57 -1.26 13.59 13.43
CA SER A 57 -1.48 14.39 12.22
C SER A 57 -1.76 13.57 10.97
N ARG A 58 -1.56 12.24 10.99
CA ARG A 58 -1.83 11.36 9.83
C ARG A 58 -2.72 10.19 10.23
N ASN A 59 -3.65 9.85 9.34
CA ASN A 59 -4.38 8.58 9.42
C ASN A 59 -3.44 7.44 8.93
N GLY A 60 -2.47 7.06 9.76
CA GLY A 60 -1.52 5.99 9.46
C GLY A 60 -2.09 4.59 9.75
N HIS A 61 -1.68 3.60 8.97
CA HIS A 61 -2.00 2.19 9.22
C HIS A 61 -0.96 1.57 10.17
N THR A 62 -1.39 0.66 11.03
CA THR A 62 -0.49 -0.12 11.90
C THR A 62 -0.19 -1.49 11.30
N PHE A 63 0.86 -2.15 11.80
CA PHE A 63 1.14 -3.55 11.49
C PHE A 63 -0.07 -4.46 11.71
N GLN A 64 -0.81 -4.24 12.80
CA GLN A 64 -2.01 -5.02 13.08
C GLN A 64 -3.11 -4.80 12.03
N ASN A 65 -3.27 -3.58 11.51
CA ASN A 65 -4.21 -3.32 10.41
C ASN A 65 -3.84 -4.10 9.16
N LEU A 66 -2.55 -4.09 8.79
CA LEU A 66 -2.04 -4.84 7.65
C LEU A 66 -2.19 -6.35 7.84
N LEU A 67 -1.80 -6.88 9.00
CA LEU A 67 -1.94 -8.31 9.30
C LEU A 67 -3.41 -8.76 9.21
N ASN A 68 -4.33 -8.00 9.81
CA ASN A 68 -5.77 -8.31 9.73
C ASN A 68 -6.28 -8.27 8.29
N LEU A 69 -5.83 -7.30 7.48
CA LEU A 69 -6.18 -7.21 6.07
C LEU A 69 -5.68 -8.43 5.28
N LEU A 70 -4.42 -8.82 5.47
CA LEU A 70 -3.83 -9.95 4.75
C LEU A 70 -4.44 -11.29 5.15
N LEU A 71 -4.76 -11.47 6.43
CA LEU A 71 -5.46 -12.67 6.90
C LEU A 71 -6.91 -12.73 6.40
N GLY A 72 -7.62 -11.60 6.40
CA GLY A 72 -9.01 -11.51 5.95
C GLY A 72 -9.17 -11.47 4.42
N SER A 73 -8.14 -11.08 3.69
CA SER A 73 -8.15 -10.93 2.23
C SER A 73 -6.81 -11.34 1.60
N PRO A 74 -6.52 -12.66 1.53
CA PRO A 74 -5.23 -13.16 1.05
C PRO A 74 -4.89 -12.77 -0.40
N HIS A 75 -5.90 -12.47 -1.22
CA HIS A 75 -5.74 -12.03 -2.61
C HIS A 75 -5.13 -10.62 -2.74
N ILE A 76 -5.05 -9.85 -1.65
CA ILE A 76 -4.39 -8.54 -1.63
C ILE A 76 -2.88 -8.68 -1.53
N SER A 77 -2.37 -9.70 -0.84
CA SER A 77 -0.93 -9.96 -0.70
C SER A 77 -0.15 -9.83 -2.03
N PRO A 78 -0.53 -10.50 -3.13
CA PRO A 78 0.18 -10.41 -4.41
C PRO A 78 0.12 -9.03 -5.09
N LEU A 79 -0.71 -8.10 -4.59
CA LEU A 79 -0.81 -6.74 -5.11
C LEU A 79 0.19 -5.79 -4.43
N ILE A 80 0.76 -6.19 -3.28
CA ILE A 80 1.72 -5.39 -2.52
C ILE A 80 3.10 -5.55 -3.16
N THR A 81 3.62 -4.45 -3.69
CA THR A 81 4.95 -4.40 -4.33
C THR A 81 5.99 -3.66 -3.48
N SER A 82 5.54 -2.78 -2.58
CA SER A 82 6.38 -2.00 -1.67
C SER A 82 5.71 -1.95 -0.29
N LEU A 83 6.51 -2.11 0.76
CA LEU A 83 6.10 -1.96 2.14
C LEU A 83 7.08 -1.00 2.82
N GLU A 84 6.57 0.16 3.24
CA GLU A 84 7.33 1.17 3.94
C GLU A 84 6.97 1.16 5.42
N ILE A 85 8.00 1.10 6.27
CA ILE A 85 7.83 0.97 7.71
C ILE A 85 8.42 2.19 8.40
N TYR A 86 7.56 2.91 9.11
CA TYR A 86 7.91 4.09 9.89
C TYR A 86 7.97 3.72 11.36
N VAL A 87 9.19 3.66 11.89
CA VAL A 87 9.46 3.27 13.27
C VAL A 87 9.57 4.51 14.15
N HIS A 88 8.71 4.61 15.15
CA HIS A 88 8.85 5.63 16.19
C HIS A 88 9.98 5.25 17.15
N GLU A 89 10.85 6.20 17.51
CA GLU A 89 12.04 6.04 18.38
C GLU A 89 11.79 5.34 19.74
N ARG A 90 10.55 5.30 20.21
CA ARG A 90 10.17 4.73 21.51
C ARG A 90 9.80 3.25 21.42
N VAL A 91 9.74 2.69 20.22
CA VAL A 91 9.40 1.28 20.00
C VAL A 91 10.68 0.46 20.00
N PRO A 92 10.82 -0.51 20.92
CA PRO A 92 11.99 -1.38 20.94
C PRO A 92 12.08 -2.22 19.67
N ASP A 93 13.30 -2.41 19.14
CA ASP A 93 13.56 -3.24 17.95
C ASP A 93 12.96 -4.64 18.06
N SER A 94 12.95 -5.22 19.27
CA SER A 94 12.36 -6.55 19.52
C SER A 94 10.88 -6.63 19.15
N VAL A 95 10.12 -5.55 19.35
CA VAL A 95 8.69 -5.47 19.01
C VAL A 95 8.53 -5.43 17.50
N LEU A 96 9.31 -4.59 16.82
CA LEU A 96 9.30 -4.48 15.36
C LEU A 96 9.66 -5.82 14.69
N HIS A 97 10.70 -6.50 15.18
CA HIS A 97 11.09 -7.82 14.68
C HIS A 97 9.98 -8.87 14.84
N GLN A 98 9.25 -8.84 15.96
CA GLN A 98 8.13 -9.75 16.21
C GLN A 98 6.94 -9.47 15.27
N GLU A 99 6.64 -8.21 14.98
CA GLU A 99 5.58 -7.85 14.03
C GLU A 99 5.94 -8.26 12.60
N LEU A 100 7.19 -7.99 12.18
CA LEU A 100 7.69 -8.37 10.86
C LEU A 100 7.67 -9.88 10.65
N ALA A 101 8.06 -10.67 11.66
CA ALA A 101 8.03 -12.12 11.58
C ALA A 101 6.64 -12.71 11.26
N GLN A 102 5.56 -12.00 11.60
CA GLN A 102 4.20 -12.44 11.33
C GLN A 102 3.75 -12.17 9.89
N ILE A 103 4.23 -11.08 9.27
CA ILE A 103 3.79 -10.67 7.92
C ILE A 103 4.72 -11.14 6.81
N ILE A 104 6.03 -11.28 7.08
CA ILE A 104 7.03 -11.76 6.11
C ILE A 104 6.60 -13.04 5.37
N PRO A 105 6.09 -14.10 6.03
CA PRO A 105 5.70 -15.31 5.32
C PRO A 105 4.47 -15.14 4.43
N ILE A 106 3.71 -14.05 4.60
CA ILE A 106 2.48 -13.78 3.86
C ILE A 106 2.75 -12.88 2.65
N LEU A 107 3.81 -12.05 2.70
CA LEU A 107 4.15 -11.13 1.62
C LEU A 107 4.88 -11.86 0.48
N PRO A 108 4.57 -11.54 -0.79
CA PRO A 108 5.18 -12.22 -1.93
C PRO A 108 6.64 -11.82 -2.13
N TYR A 109 7.02 -10.65 -1.62
CA TYR A 109 8.34 -10.05 -1.75
C TYR A 109 8.90 -9.80 -0.35
N THR A 110 10.03 -10.42 -0.04
CA THR A 110 10.78 -10.09 1.17
C THR A 110 11.50 -8.78 0.92
N THR A 111 11.19 -7.76 1.72
CA THR A 111 11.97 -6.53 1.77
C THR A 111 13.42 -6.92 2.06
N LYS A 112 14.33 -6.75 1.08
CA LYS A 112 15.74 -6.59 1.43
C LYS A 112 15.82 -5.26 2.17
N PRO A 113 16.32 -5.20 3.41
CA PRO A 113 16.73 -3.92 3.94
C PRO A 113 17.80 -3.39 2.99
N GLU A 114 17.52 -2.32 2.27
CA GLU A 114 18.56 -1.63 1.53
C GLU A 114 19.52 -1.01 2.55
N GLU A 115 20.61 -1.74 2.85
CA GLU A 115 21.81 -1.14 3.43
C GLU A 115 22.33 -0.11 2.42
N GLY A 116 21.84 1.12 2.50
CA GLY A 116 22.35 2.21 1.68
C GLY A 116 21.35 3.34 1.41
N GLN A 117 21.47 4.39 2.23
CA GLN A 117 21.12 5.79 1.95
C GLN A 117 19.63 6.17 1.88
N SER A 118 19.13 6.81 2.94
CA SER A 118 19.31 8.27 3.08
C SER A 118 18.80 8.82 4.42
N GLU A 119 19.60 9.75 4.94
CA GLU A 119 19.26 10.74 5.96
C GLU A 119 17.82 11.25 5.83
N ILE A 120 17.03 11.09 6.89
CA ILE A 120 15.95 12.04 7.15
C ILE A 120 16.56 13.12 8.04
N VAL A 121 16.99 14.17 7.37
CA VAL A 121 17.43 15.45 7.93
C VAL A 121 16.38 15.93 8.95
N PRO A 122 16.75 16.39 10.16
CA PRO A 122 15.80 17.06 11.03
C PRO A 122 15.37 18.36 10.35
N MET A 123 14.16 18.37 9.80
CA MET A 123 13.53 19.62 9.38
C MET A 123 13.04 20.30 10.65
N PHE A 124 13.88 21.17 11.18
CA PHE A 124 13.53 22.17 12.18
C PHE A 124 12.30 22.96 11.72
N VAL A 125 11.39 23.25 12.64
CA VAL A 125 10.47 24.39 12.54
C VAL A 125 10.35 25.01 13.93
N ASP A 126 11.05 26.15 14.05
CA ASP A 126 11.12 27.20 15.09
C ASP A 126 11.40 26.84 16.56
#